data_AF-A0A3C0U6C9-F1
#
_entry.id   AF-A0A3C0U6C9-F1
#
_cell.length_a   1.000
_cell.length_b   1.000
_cell.length_c   1.000
_cell.angle_alpha   90.00
_cell.angle_beta   90.00
_cell.angle_gamma   90.00
#
_symmetry.space_group_name_H-M   'P 1'
#
loop_
_entity.id
_entity.type
_entity.pdbx_description
1 polymer ?
#
loop_
_entity_poly.entity_id
_entity_poly.type
_entity_poly.pdbx_seq_one_letter_code
_entity_poly.pdbx_strand_id
1 'polypeptide(L)'
;MPDFELALKLDGQLVDTLPKLSRGFHKITSQPMKSGLSFGAPQVYSFAVHEGLLTHSCMTSVPSPFYKGSTAIPLSDGRLGSLNFRDGEWLGYYGPEGLDGHWNFSSAIEIDSIKVNFLQSSLSWIVIPETVYLDFYVQSDVLHRYEW
;
A
#
# COMPACT_ATOMS: atom_id res chain seq x y z
N MET A 1 31.17 -10.56 -15.11
CA MET A 1 29.80 -10.10 -15.41
C MET A 1 29.91 -8.81 -16.20
N PRO A 2 28.97 -8.43 -17.08
CA PRO A 2 28.98 -7.08 -17.65
C PRO A 2 28.84 -6.05 -16.51
N ASP A 3 29.59 -4.95 -16.57
CA ASP A 3 29.55 -3.88 -15.58
C ASP A 3 28.25 -3.09 -15.70
N PHE A 4 27.23 -3.54 -14.97
CA PHE A 4 25.98 -2.80 -14.80
C PHE A 4 25.98 -2.10 -13.45
N GLU A 5 25.57 -0.84 -13.47
CA GLU A 5 25.30 -0.03 -12.29
C GLU A 5 23.78 0.04 -12.08
N LEU A 6 23.34 0.30 -10.85
CA LEU A 6 21.93 0.49 -10.54
C LEU A 6 21.65 1.97 -10.28
N ALA A 7 20.87 2.61 -11.13
CA ALA A 7 20.37 3.95 -10.86
C ALA A 7 19.09 3.87 -10.05
N LEU A 8 19.10 4.52 -8.90
CA LEU A 8 17.94 4.72 -8.06
C LEU A 8 17.47 6.16 -8.19
N LYS A 9 16.16 6.34 -8.38
CA LYS A 9 15.51 7.64 -8.34
C LYS A 9 14.43 7.63 -7.27
N LEU A 10 14.48 8.58 -6.35
CA LEU A 10 13.42 8.87 -5.40
C LEU A 10 12.64 10.08 -5.92
N ASP A 11 11.35 9.92 -6.14
CA ASP A 11 10.45 10.97 -6.64
C ASP A 11 10.98 11.66 -7.92
N GLY A 12 11.69 10.88 -8.74
CA GLY A 12 12.29 11.32 -10.01
C GLY A 12 13.72 11.85 -9.90
N GLN A 13 14.24 12.10 -8.70
CA GLN A 13 15.60 12.58 -8.46
C GLN A 13 16.55 11.41 -8.23
N LEU A 14 17.72 11.43 -8.89
CA LEU A 14 18.77 10.43 -8.66
C LEU A 14 19.26 10.51 -7.22
N VAL A 15 19.39 9.35 -6.57
CA VAL A 15 19.86 9.23 -5.19
C VAL A 15 20.87 8.07 -5.08
N ASP A 16 21.96 8.33 -4.37
CA ASP A 16 22.97 7.28 -4.07
C ASP A 16 22.60 6.48 -2.82
N THR A 17 21.86 7.10 -1.90
CA THR A 17 21.31 6.47 -0.69
C THR A 17 19.89 6.97 -0.44
N LEU A 18 19.06 6.16 0.23
CA LEU A 18 17.71 6.58 0.58
C LEU A 18 17.75 7.56 1.77
N PRO A 19 17.28 8.81 1.60
CA PRO A 19 17.21 9.75 2.71
C PRO A 19 16.09 9.35 3.67
N LYS A 20 16.05 10.02 4.84
CA LYS A 20 14.88 9.98 5.70
C LYS A 20 13.68 10.59 4.95
N LEU A 21 12.58 9.85 4.89
CA LEU A 21 11.38 10.27 4.20
C LEU A 21 10.42 11.00 5.14
N SER A 22 9.74 12.00 4.59
CA SER A 22 8.62 12.68 5.24
C SER A 22 7.33 11.90 5.06
N ARG A 23 6.26 12.30 5.77
CA ARG A 23 4.92 11.78 5.50
C ARG A 23 4.51 12.06 4.06
N GLY A 24 3.83 11.12 3.41
CA GLY A 24 3.27 11.31 2.09
C GLY A 24 3.49 10.14 1.13
N PHE A 25 3.15 10.38 -0.14
CA PHE A 25 3.34 9.43 -1.22
C PHE A 25 4.74 9.60 -1.82
N HIS A 26 5.40 8.48 -2.02
CA HIS A 26 6.74 8.41 -2.58
C HIS A 26 6.81 7.34 -3.66
N LYS A 27 7.78 7.50 -4.56
CA LYS A 27 8.06 6.57 -5.64
C LYS A 27 9.56 6.36 -5.77
N ILE A 28 9.99 5.10 -5.63
CA ILE A 28 11.35 4.69 -5.97
C ILE A 28 11.32 4.03 -7.35
N THR A 29 12.21 4.49 -8.21
CA THR A 29 12.47 3.89 -9.51
C THR A 29 13.87 3.31 -9.51
N SER A 30 14.02 2.06 -9.94
CA SER A 30 15.29 1.36 -10.05
C SER A 30 15.51 0.92 -11.49
N GLN A 31 16.66 1.25 -12.06
CA GLN A 31 16.97 0.91 -13.45
C GLN A 31 18.45 0.55 -13.63
N PRO A 32 18.76 -0.61 -14.25
CA PRO A 32 20.13 -0.94 -14.63
C PRO A 32 20.67 0.07 -15.65
N MET A 33 21.94 0.43 -15.49
CA MET A 33 22.66 1.32 -16.39
C MET A 33 23.99 0.70 -16.79
N LYS A 34 24.44 0.99 -18.01
CA LYS A 34 25.77 0.64 -18.50
C LYS A 34 26.38 1.85 -19.21
N SER A 35 27.52 2.33 -18.74
CA SER A 35 28.23 3.48 -19.32
C SER A 35 27.32 4.72 -19.47
N GLY A 36 26.49 5.01 -18.47
CA GLY A 36 25.56 6.15 -18.49
C GLY A 36 24.26 5.93 -19.26
N LEU A 37 24.05 4.76 -19.87
CA LEU A 37 22.84 4.44 -20.62
C LEU A 37 21.92 3.50 -19.83
N SER A 38 20.64 3.87 -19.70
CA SER A 38 19.59 3.02 -19.13
C SER A 38 19.37 1.76 -19.95
N PHE A 39 19.21 0.62 -19.28
CA PHE A 39 18.99 -0.68 -19.91
C PHE A 39 17.71 -1.34 -19.40
N GLY A 40 16.79 -1.66 -20.32
CA GLY A 40 15.50 -2.27 -20.00
C GLY A 40 14.48 -1.31 -19.37
N ALA A 41 13.30 -1.84 -19.05
CA ALA A 41 12.26 -1.09 -18.36
C ALA A 41 12.62 -0.87 -16.89
N PRO A 42 12.35 0.33 -16.32
CA PRO A 42 12.58 0.56 -14.90
C PRO A 42 11.62 -0.26 -14.05
N GLN A 43 12.10 -0.68 -12.87
CA GLN A 43 11.23 -1.17 -11.80
C GLN A 43 10.74 0.01 -10.98
N VAL A 44 9.45 0.06 -10.69
CA VAL A 44 8.80 1.18 -10.00
C VAL A 44 8.09 0.65 -8.77
N TYR A 45 8.40 1.26 -7.63
CA TYR A 45 7.79 0.96 -6.34
C TYR A 45 7.14 2.24 -5.81
N SER A 46 5.82 2.21 -5.64
CA SER A 46 5.07 3.31 -5.04
C SER A 46 4.71 2.94 -3.60
N PHE A 47 4.85 3.88 -2.68
CA PHE A 47 4.59 3.64 -1.27
C PHE A 47 4.15 4.92 -0.56
N ALA A 48 3.57 4.76 0.63
CA ALA A 48 3.13 5.84 1.50
C ALA A 48 3.83 5.75 2.86
N VAL A 49 4.30 6.90 3.34
CA VAL A 49 4.86 7.04 4.70
C VAL A 49 3.82 7.76 5.55
N HIS A 50 3.43 7.13 6.66
CA HIS A 50 2.44 7.62 7.62
C HIS A 50 2.58 6.90 8.97
N GLU A 51 1.84 7.34 9.98
CA GLU A 51 1.93 6.88 11.37
C GLU A 51 1.38 5.46 11.57
N GLY A 52 0.46 5.04 10.69
CA GLY A 52 0.00 3.64 10.58
C GLY A 52 0.98 2.67 9.91
N LEU A 53 2.16 3.13 9.49
CA LEU A 53 3.12 2.28 8.81
C LEU A 53 3.72 1.26 9.80
N LEU A 54 3.75 -0.01 9.40
CA LEU A 54 4.19 -1.17 10.18
C LEU A 54 3.37 -1.43 11.46
N THR A 55 2.17 -0.87 11.58
CA THR A 55 1.27 -1.23 12.67
C THR A 55 0.71 -2.63 12.49
N HIS A 56 0.38 -3.28 13.60
CA HIS A 56 -0.25 -4.58 13.54
C HIS A 56 -1.63 -4.46 12.88
N SER A 57 -1.86 -5.26 11.85
CA SER A 57 -3.12 -5.35 11.13
C SER A 57 -3.55 -6.79 11.01
N CYS A 58 -4.85 -7.04 11.18
CA CYS A 58 -5.46 -8.36 11.02
C CYS A 58 -6.75 -8.21 10.22
N MET A 59 -6.87 -8.96 9.13
CA MET A 59 -8.14 -9.09 8.42
C MET A 59 -8.97 -10.16 9.12
N THR A 60 -10.19 -9.81 9.55
CA THR A 60 -11.15 -10.74 10.14
C THR A 60 -11.90 -11.53 9.07
N SER A 61 -12.06 -10.91 7.90
CA SER A 61 -12.54 -11.53 6.67
C SER A 61 -11.38 -12.17 5.89
N VAL A 62 -11.64 -13.29 5.21
CA VAL A 62 -10.62 -14.01 4.44
C VAL A 62 -10.54 -13.43 3.02
N PRO A 63 -9.37 -12.90 2.59
CA PRO A 63 -9.23 -12.42 1.22
C PRO A 63 -9.24 -13.58 0.23
N SER A 64 -9.63 -13.27 -1.01
CA SER A 64 -9.58 -14.20 -2.14
C SER A 64 -8.20 -14.82 -2.30
N PRO A 65 -8.10 -16.12 -2.63
CA PRO A 65 -6.81 -16.76 -2.80
C PRO A 65 -5.99 -16.20 -3.97
N PHE A 66 -6.65 -15.50 -4.90
CA PHE A 66 -6.02 -14.88 -6.06
C PHE A 66 -5.50 -13.46 -5.78
N TYR A 67 -5.98 -12.81 -4.71
CA TYR A 67 -5.68 -11.42 -4.36
C TYR A 67 -5.40 -11.32 -2.85
N LYS A 68 -4.32 -11.96 -2.40
CA LYS A 68 -3.93 -11.98 -0.98
C LYS A 68 -3.03 -10.82 -0.58
N GLY A 69 -2.76 -9.88 -1.50
CA GLY A 69 -1.79 -8.80 -1.29
C GLY A 69 -0.39 -9.33 -1.03
N SER A 70 0.45 -8.46 -0.48
CA SER A 70 1.80 -8.79 -0.04
C SER A 70 1.94 -8.49 1.46
N THR A 71 2.76 -9.27 2.16
CA THR A 71 3.17 -9.10 3.58
C THR A 71 2.28 -9.69 4.70
N ALA A 72 2.88 -9.80 5.89
CA ALA A 72 2.25 -10.28 7.12
C ALA A 72 1.40 -9.21 7.83
N ILE A 73 1.49 -7.94 7.40
CA ILE A 73 0.79 -6.78 7.96
C ILE A 73 -0.04 -6.12 6.86
N PRO A 74 -1.12 -6.79 6.39
CA PRO A 74 -1.90 -6.34 5.24
C PRO A 74 -2.33 -4.88 5.37
N LEU A 75 -2.22 -4.12 4.27
CA LEU A 75 -2.63 -2.72 4.19
C LEU A 75 -1.90 -1.77 5.17
N SER A 76 -0.80 -2.22 5.81
CA SER A 76 -0.01 -1.41 6.75
C SER A 76 1.50 -1.42 6.44
N ASP A 77 1.90 -2.02 5.32
CA ASP A 77 3.29 -2.11 4.88
C ASP A 77 3.76 -0.90 4.06
N GLY A 78 2.83 0.04 3.79
CA GLY A 78 3.06 1.25 3.03
C GLY A 78 3.11 1.04 1.53
N ARG A 79 3.05 -0.19 1.00
CA ARG A 79 3.12 -0.44 -0.44
C ARG A 79 1.80 -0.04 -1.10
N LEU A 80 1.90 0.56 -2.29
CA LEU A 80 0.74 0.99 -3.06
C LEU A 80 0.63 0.19 -4.34
N GLY A 81 -0.58 -0.33 -4.59
CA GLY A 81 -0.90 -0.99 -5.84
C GLY A 81 -0.98 -0.04 -7.02
N SER A 82 -0.63 -0.58 -8.18
CA SER A 82 -0.78 0.04 -9.49
C SER A 82 -2.17 -0.26 -10.06
N LEU A 83 -2.46 0.26 -11.27
CA LEU A 83 -3.67 -0.10 -12.00
C LEU A 83 -3.68 -1.57 -12.48
N ASN A 84 -2.54 -2.27 -12.40
CA ASN A 84 -2.47 -3.69 -12.65
C ASN A 84 -2.80 -4.46 -11.36
N PHE A 85 -4.05 -4.92 -11.22
CA PHE A 85 -4.52 -5.73 -10.08
C PHE A 85 -3.74 -7.04 -9.84
N ARG A 86 -2.83 -7.42 -10.75
CA ARG A 86 -1.97 -8.61 -10.63
C ARG A 86 -0.56 -8.30 -10.11
N ASP A 87 -0.29 -7.07 -9.70
CA ASP A 87 1.02 -6.68 -9.17
C ASP A 87 1.33 -7.24 -7.77
N GLY A 88 0.33 -7.85 -7.12
CA GLY A 88 0.48 -8.45 -5.80
C GLY A 88 0.32 -7.45 -4.65
N GLU A 89 -0.04 -6.20 -4.92
CA GLU A 89 -0.22 -5.16 -3.90
C GLU A 89 -1.68 -4.98 -3.48
N TRP A 90 -2.60 -5.74 -4.08
CA TRP A 90 -4.04 -5.65 -3.84
C TRP A 90 -4.55 -6.83 -3.01
N LEU A 91 -5.36 -6.50 -2.00
CA LEU A 91 -6.31 -7.44 -1.39
C LEU A 91 -7.61 -7.40 -2.18
N GLY A 92 -8.16 -8.58 -2.46
CA GLY A 92 -9.44 -8.72 -3.14
C GLY A 92 -10.37 -9.63 -2.37
N TYR A 93 -11.65 -9.28 -2.38
CA TYR A 93 -12.72 -10.01 -1.72
C TYR A 93 -13.76 -10.40 -2.75
N TYR A 94 -14.33 -11.60 -2.61
CA TYR A 94 -15.35 -12.12 -3.51
C TYR A 94 -16.31 -13.01 -2.73
N GLY A 95 -17.61 -12.73 -2.81
CA GLY A 95 -18.64 -13.43 -2.05
C GLY A 95 -19.44 -12.48 -1.17
N PRO A 96 -20.19 -12.98 -0.17
CA PRO A 96 -21.03 -12.15 0.68
C PRO A 96 -20.24 -11.27 1.64
N GLU A 97 -18.97 -11.58 1.88
CA GLU A 97 -18.10 -10.86 2.80
C GLU A 97 -17.27 -9.82 2.05
N GLY A 98 -17.24 -8.60 2.57
CA GLY A 98 -16.34 -7.53 2.14
C GLY A 98 -15.05 -7.49 2.95
N LEU A 99 -14.27 -6.44 2.74
CA LEU A 99 -13.11 -6.13 3.58
C LEU A 99 -13.59 -5.83 5.01
N ASP A 100 -13.09 -6.62 5.95
CA ASP A 100 -13.20 -6.38 7.40
C ASP A 100 -11.86 -6.73 8.06
N GLY A 101 -11.44 -5.87 9.00
CA GLY A 101 -10.17 -5.96 9.68
C GLY A 101 -9.94 -4.84 10.69
N HIS A 102 -8.90 -5.00 11.49
CA HIS A 102 -8.52 -4.04 12.52
C HIS A 102 -7.03 -3.71 12.49
N TRP A 103 -6.72 -2.48 12.89
CA TRP A 103 -5.37 -1.94 13.00
C TRP A 103 -5.12 -1.54 14.45
N ASN A 104 -4.08 -2.11 15.03
CA ASN A 104 -3.74 -1.92 16.44
C ASN A 104 -2.44 -1.11 16.56
N PHE A 105 -2.53 -0.02 17.32
CA PHE A 105 -1.42 0.88 17.62
C PHE A 105 -0.90 0.58 19.02
N SER A 106 0.42 0.60 19.20
CA SER A 106 1.06 0.33 20.50
C SER A 106 0.86 1.47 21.51
N SER A 107 0.52 2.66 21.03
CA SER A 107 0.16 3.83 21.82
C SER A 107 -0.96 4.60 21.13
N ALA A 108 -1.65 5.47 21.87
CA ALA A 108 -2.56 6.44 21.26
C ALA A 108 -1.82 7.28 20.22
N ILE A 109 -2.47 7.52 19.09
CA ILE A 109 -1.96 8.38 18.01
C ILE A 109 -2.95 9.50 17.71
N GLU A 110 -2.43 10.60 17.19
CA GLU A 110 -3.25 11.65 16.60
C GLU A 110 -3.51 11.30 15.13
N ILE A 111 -4.78 11.31 14.73
CA ILE A 111 -5.22 10.99 13.36
C ILE A 111 -5.79 12.26 12.74
N ASP A 112 -5.12 12.79 11.73
CA ASP A 112 -5.66 13.89 10.91
C ASP A 112 -6.44 13.40 9.68
N SER A 113 -6.06 12.24 9.15
CA SER A 113 -6.63 11.71 7.92
C SER A 113 -6.37 10.20 7.79
N ILE A 114 -7.31 9.52 7.15
CA ILE A 114 -7.18 8.12 6.74
C ILE A 114 -7.46 8.06 5.25
N LYS A 115 -6.64 7.29 4.53
CA LYS A 115 -6.75 7.10 3.09
C LYS A 115 -6.78 5.62 2.78
N VAL A 116 -7.77 5.22 2.01
CA VAL A 116 -7.92 3.86 1.50
C VAL A 116 -8.02 3.96 -0.02
N ASN A 117 -7.28 3.11 -0.73
CA ASN A 117 -7.34 3.06 -2.19
C ASN A 117 -8.18 1.87 -2.61
N PHE A 118 -9.11 2.11 -3.54
CA PHE A 118 -9.87 1.06 -4.20
C PHE A 118 -9.51 1.05 -5.68
N LEU A 119 -9.41 -0.15 -6.25
CA LEU A 119 -9.21 -0.33 -7.68
C LEU A 119 -10.54 -0.62 -8.35
N GLN A 120 -10.80 0.02 -9.48
CA GLN A 120 -11.94 -0.29 -10.34
C GLN A 120 -11.44 -0.80 -11.70
N SER A 121 -11.99 -1.94 -12.13
CA SER A 121 -11.76 -2.50 -13.46
C SER A 121 -13.01 -3.24 -13.93
N SER A 122 -13.89 -2.53 -14.63
CA SER A 122 -15.19 -3.07 -15.06
C SER A 122 -15.05 -4.30 -15.97
N LEU A 123 -14.03 -4.36 -16.83
CA LEU A 123 -13.78 -5.53 -17.69
C LEU A 123 -13.28 -6.76 -16.93
N SER A 124 -12.76 -6.55 -15.71
CA SER A 124 -12.32 -7.63 -14.82
C SER A 124 -13.27 -7.85 -13.65
N TRP A 125 -14.44 -7.18 -13.68
CA TRP A 125 -15.47 -7.23 -12.65
C TRP A 125 -14.94 -6.87 -11.24
N ILE A 126 -13.96 -5.96 -11.20
CA ILE A 126 -13.45 -5.37 -9.96
C ILE A 126 -14.23 -4.07 -9.75
N VAL A 127 -15.03 -4.04 -8.69
CA VAL A 127 -15.90 -2.92 -8.33
C VAL A 127 -15.45 -2.32 -7.01
N ILE A 128 -15.63 -1.01 -6.87
CA ILE A 128 -15.45 -0.32 -5.59
C ILE A 128 -16.58 -0.71 -4.62
N PRO A 129 -16.36 -0.65 -3.30
CA PRO A 129 -17.43 -0.89 -2.34
C PRO A 129 -18.54 0.16 -2.46
N GLU A 130 -19.76 -0.24 -2.13
CA GLU A 130 -20.91 0.68 -2.02
C GLU A 130 -20.85 1.54 -0.76
N THR A 131 -20.27 1.00 0.32
CA THR A 131 -20.15 1.69 1.60
C THR A 131 -18.86 1.31 2.30
N VAL A 132 -18.25 2.26 3.00
CA VAL A 132 -17.09 2.05 3.88
C VAL A 132 -17.42 2.53 5.28
N TYR A 133 -17.30 1.63 6.25
CA TYR A 133 -17.41 1.95 7.68
C TYR A 133 -16.03 2.03 8.32
N LEU A 134 -15.82 3.02 9.17
CA LEU A 134 -14.61 3.14 9.97
C LEU A 134 -14.97 3.46 11.42
N ASP A 135 -14.51 2.60 12.32
CA ASP A 135 -14.71 2.72 13.76
C ASP A 135 -13.40 3.03 14.47
N PHE A 136 -13.41 4.05 15.31
CA PHE A 136 -12.29 4.43 16.16
C PHE A 136 -12.56 3.97 17.58
N TYR A 137 -11.64 3.15 18.10
CA TYR A 137 -11.71 2.63 19.46
C TYR A 137 -10.63 3.27 20.33
N VAL A 138 -10.99 3.56 21.58
CA VAL A 138 -10.00 3.75 22.64
C VAL A 138 -10.25 2.66 23.67
N GLN A 139 -9.28 1.75 23.80
CA GLN A 139 -9.44 0.51 24.57
C GLN A 139 -10.58 -0.36 24.01
N SER A 140 -11.67 -0.57 24.76
CA SER A 140 -12.83 -1.37 24.35
C SER A 140 -13.98 -0.57 23.76
N ASP A 141 -13.90 0.76 23.80
CA ASP A 141 -15.06 1.61 23.56
C ASP A 141 -14.93 2.32 22.21
N VAL A 142 -15.97 2.20 21.38
CA VAL A 142 -16.10 2.98 20.15
C VAL A 142 -16.29 4.44 20.53
N LEU A 143 -15.37 5.30 20.10
CA LEU A 143 -15.51 6.75 20.26
C LEU A 143 -16.24 7.38 19.08
N HIS A 144 -15.92 6.95 17.85
CA HIS A 144 -16.45 7.55 16.63
C HIS A 144 -16.65 6.49 15.53
N ARG A 145 -17.73 6.64 14.75
CA ARG A 145 -18.00 5.88 13.52
C ARG A 145 -18.18 6.85 12.35
N TYR A 146 -17.57 6.53 11.22
CA TYR A 146 -17.74 7.22 9.95
C TYR A 146 -18.26 6.26 8.88
N GLU A 147 -19.03 6.79 7.94
CA GLU A 147 -19.66 6.08 6.83
C GLU A 147 -19.52 6.92 5.57
N TRP A 148 -19.12 6.29 4.46
CA TRP A 148 -18.91 6.92 3.15
C TRP A 148 -19.39 6.02 2.03
#